data_AF-A0A9D6LMF8-F1
#
_entry.id   AF-A0A9D6LMF8-F1
#
_cell.length_a   1.000
_cell.length_b   1.000
_cell.length_c   1.000
_cell.angle_alpha   90.00
_cell.angle_beta   90.00
_cell.angle_gamma   90.00
#
_symmetry.space_group_name_H-M   'P 1'
#
loop_
_entity.id
_entity.type
_entity.pdbx_description
1 polymer ?
#
loop_
_entity_poly.entity_id
_entity_poly.type
_entity_poly.pdbx_seq_one_letter_code
_entity_poly.pdbx_strand_id
1 'polypeptide(L)'
;MPVKVRIPTPLRSLTAGQSVVEVTGKDIGEVIEHLEKQYPGIKTRICDEENQIRRFVNIYVNEEDIRFKQGQATVLNEGDEVSIIPAIAGGADGEVRRWPA
;
A
#
# COMPACT_ATOMS: atom_id res chain seq x y z
N MET A 1 7.29 4.49 14.00
CA MET A 1 8.04 3.30 13.57
C MET A 1 8.06 3.32 12.05
N PRO A 2 9.23 3.29 11.40
CA PRO A 2 9.29 3.23 9.94
C PRO A 2 8.84 1.85 9.44
N VAL A 3 7.99 1.85 8.43
CA VAL A 3 7.51 0.67 7.71
C VAL A 3 7.71 0.89 6.21
N LYS A 4 7.91 -0.22 5.49
CA LYS A 4 8.08 -0.18 4.04
C LYS A 4 6.73 -0.40 3.38
N VAL A 5 6.31 0.52 2.52
CA VAL A 5 5.07 0.41 1.77
C VAL A 5 5.36 0.13 0.31
N ARG A 6 4.88 -1.00 -0.21
CA ARG A 6 4.98 -1.38 -1.61
C ARG A 6 3.85 -0.76 -2.42
N ILE A 7 4.25 0.04 -3.40
CA ILE A 7 3.36 0.85 -4.22
C ILE A 7 3.10 0.14 -5.55
N PRO A 8 1.84 -0.20 -5.86
CA PRO A 8 1.47 -0.87 -7.09
C PRO A 8 1.66 0.09 -8.27
N THR A 9 1.96 -0.45 -9.44
CA THR A 9 2.25 0.32 -10.66
C THR A 9 1.29 1.49 -10.92
N PRO A 10 -0.05 1.32 -10.81
CA PRO A 10 -1.00 2.41 -11.07
C PRO A 10 -0.88 3.62 -10.12
N LEU A 11 -0.29 3.42 -8.93
CA LEU A 11 -0.11 4.48 -7.93
C LEU A 11 1.28 5.11 -7.97
N ARG A 12 2.23 4.53 -8.74
CA ARG A 12 3.61 5.02 -8.77
C ARG A 12 3.77 6.41 -9.37
N SER A 13 2.83 6.86 -10.21
CA SER A 13 2.82 8.24 -10.71
C SER A 13 2.67 9.27 -9.59
N LEU A 14 2.05 8.90 -8.46
CA LEU A 14 1.91 9.75 -7.27
C LEU A 14 3.15 9.69 -6.37
N THR A 15 3.95 8.64 -6.47
CA THR A 15 5.17 8.42 -5.67
C THR A 15 6.45 8.66 -6.46
N ALA A 16 6.43 9.55 -7.46
CA ALA A 16 7.58 9.86 -8.31
C ALA A 16 8.26 8.63 -8.95
N GLY A 17 7.49 7.57 -9.24
CA GLY A 17 7.96 6.31 -9.80
C GLY A 17 8.45 5.28 -8.79
N GLN A 18 8.50 5.61 -7.49
CA GLN A 18 9.01 4.73 -6.45
C GLN A 18 8.09 3.52 -6.24
N SER A 19 8.66 2.32 -6.33
CA SER A 19 7.95 1.06 -6.05
C SER A 19 7.84 0.72 -4.57
N VAL A 20 8.69 1.34 -3.75
CA VAL A 20 8.70 1.21 -2.28
C VAL A 20 8.95 2.59 -1.70
N VAL A 21 8.17 2.95 -0.69
CA VAL A 21 8.33 4.19 0.07
C VAL A 21 8.40 3.86 1.56
N GLU A 22 9.16 4.63 2.31
CA GLU A 22 9.25 4.48 3.77
C GLU A 22 8.34 5.49 4.46
N VAL A 23 7.47 5.00 5.33
CA VAL A 23 6.48 5.81 6.02
C VAL A 23 6.47 5.44 7.49
N THR A 24 6.16 6.39 8.35
CA THR A 24 5.99 6.14 9.78
C THR A 24 4.52 6.00 10.13
N GLY A 25 4.17 4.98 10.91
CA GLY A 25 2.81 4.81 11.44
C GLY A 25 2.75 3.67 12.45
N LYS A 26 1.79 3.72 13.38
CA LYS A 26 1.54 2.65 14.36
C LYS A 26 0.55 1.61 13.85
N ASP A 27 -0.28 1.98 12.91
CA ASP A 27 -1.28 1.12 12.26
C ASP A 27 -1.46 1.51 10.79
N ILE A 28 -2.28 0.74 10.07
CA ILE A 28 -2.55 0.98 8.65
C ILE A 28 -3.22 2.34 8.41
N GLY A 29 -4.10 2.79 9.31
CA GLY A 29 -4.74 4.10 9.23
C GLY A 29 -3.70 5.23 9.24
N GLU A 30 -2.82 5.23 10.24
CA GLU A 30 -1.72 6.21 10.33
C GLU A 30 -0.79 6.16 9.11
N VAL A 31 -0.47 4.97 8.60
CA VAL A 31 0.33 4.81 7.38
C VAL A 31 -0.35 5.46 6.17
N ILE A 32 -1.66 5.26 6.00
CA ILE A 32 -2.42 5.88 4.89
C ILE A 32 -2.45 7.40 5.03
N GLU A 33 -2.65 7.94 6.24
CA GLU A 33 -2.59 9.39 6.48
C GLU A 33 -1.21 9.96 6.17
N HIS A 34 -0.14 9.25 6.55
CA HIS A 34 1.22 9.72 6.31
C HIS A 34 1.62 9.58 4.84
N LEU A 35 1.13 8.55 4.14
CA LEU A 35 1.24 8.45 2.68
C LEU A 35 0.58 9.64 2.00
N GLU A 36 -0.61 10.08 2.43
CA GLU A 36 -1.28 11.27 1.87
C GLU A 36 -0.48 12.55 2.11
N LYS A 37 0.10 12.71 3.31
CA LYS A 37 0.95 13.87 3.62
C LYS A 37 2.20 13.94 2.75
N GLN A 38 2.83 12.79 2.45
CA GLN A 38 4.02 12.73 1.61
C GLN A 38 3.70 12.75 0.11
N TYR A 39 2.61 12.10 -0.30
CA TYR A 39 2.18 11.91 -1.68
C TYR A 39 0.69 12.27 -1.83
N PRO A 40 0.38 13.58 -1.90
CA PRO A 40 -1.00 14.05 -1.96
C PRO A 40 -1.81 13.41 -3.09
N GLY A 41 -3.04 12.99 -2.78
CA GLY A 41 -3.96 12.30 -3.67
C GLY A 41 -3.90 10.78 -3.61
N ILE A 42 -2.88 10.17 -3.00
CA ILE A 42 -2.77 8.70 -2.91
C ILE A 42 -3.90 8.08 -2.08
N LYS A 43 -4.32 8.74 -1.00
CA LYS A 43 -5.41 8.27 -0.14
C LYS A 43 -6.72 8.19 -0.91
N THR A 44 -7.00 9.14 -1.81
CA THR A 44 -8.23 9.12 -2.62
C THR A 44 -8.33 7.90 -3.55
N ARG A 45 -7.18 7.30 -3.90
CA ARG A 45 -7.09 6.07 -4.70
C ARG A 45 -7.28 4.80 -3.86
N ILE A 46 -6.94 4.85 -2.57
CA ILE A 46 -6.98 3.71 -1.65
C ILE A 46 -8.29 3.67 -0.85
N CYS A 47 -8.73 4.83 -0.36
CA CYS A 47 -9.90 5.02 0.48
C CYS A 47 -11.03 5.76 -0.26
N ASP A 48 -12.26 5.57 0.21
CA ASP A 48 -13.43 6.33 -0.19
C ASP A 48 -13.59 7.63 0.63
N GLU A 49 -14.72 8.32 0.41
CA GLU A 49 -15.06 9.59 1.06
C GLU A 49 -15.30 9.45 2.57
N GLU A 50 -15.63 8.23 3.03
CA GLU A 50 -15.81 7.90 4.45
C GLU A 50 -14.49 7.46 5.12
N ASN A 51 -13.35 7.62 4.42
CA ASN A 51 -12.03 7.15 4.82
C ASN A 51 -11.96 5.62 5.00
N GLN A 52 -12.84 4.86 4.35
CA GLN A 52 -12.78 3.40 4.35
C GLN A 52 -11.98 2.89 3.17
N ILE A 53 -11.17 1.84 3.38
CA ILE A 53 -10.42 1.19 2.29
C ILE A 53 -11.43 0.66 1.26
N ARG A 54 -11.24 1.05 0.00
CA ARG A 54 -12.12 0.66 -1.09
C ARG A 54 -12.13 -0.86 -1.27
N ARG A 55 -13.29 -1.43 -1.58
CA ARG A 55 -13.48 -2.89 -1.79
C ARG A 55 -12.49 -3.53 -2.79
N PHE A 56 -12.03 -2.74 -3.76
CA PHE A 56 -11.10 -3.18 -4.80
C PHE A 56 -9.64 -2.86 -4.47
N VAL A 57 -9.33 -2.55 -3.20
CA VAL A 57 -7.97 -2.41 -2.71
C VAL A 57 -7.77 -3.42 -1.59
N ASN A 58 -6.79 -4.29 -1.78
CA ASN A 58 -6.35 -5.24 -0.78
C ASN A 58 -5.06 -4.70 -0.18
N ILE A 59 -4.95 -4.76 1.15
CA ILE A 59 -3.75 -4.35 1.87
C ILE A 59 -3.26 -5.54 2.67
N TYR A 60 -1.96 -5.77 2.62
CA TYR A 60 -1.30 -6.87 3.32
C TYR A 60 -0.24 -6.32 4.26
N VAL A 61 -0.08 -6.96 5.42
CA VAL A 61 1.05 -6.75 6.33
C VAL A 61 1.82 -8.06 6.39
N ASN A 62 3.08 -8.06 5.95
CA ASN A 62 3.92 -9.27 5.87
C ASN A 62 3.18 -10.46 5.22
N GLU A 63 2.55 -10.23 4.06
CA GLU A 63 1.80 -11.23 3.26
C GLU A 63 0.43 -11.64 3.84
N GLU A 64 0.02 -11.13 5.00
CA GLU A 64 -1.31 -11.38 5.58
C GLU A 64 -2.29 -10.25 5.23
N ASP A 65 -3.47 -10.59 4.68
CA ASP A 65 -4.53 -9.61 4.36
C ASP A 65 -5.14 -9.03 5.64
N ILE A 66 -5.13 -7.69 5.75
CA ILE A 66 -5.62 -6.97 6.94
C ILE A 66 -7.12 -7.19 7.19
N ARG A 67 -7.89 -7.65 6.20
CA ARG A 67 -9.31 -8.00 6.33
C ARG A 67 -9.56 -9.17 7.28
N PHE A 68 -8.57 -10.05 7.44
CA PHE A 68 -8.60 -11.13 8.44
C PHE A 68 -7.94 -10.72 9.76
N LYS A 69 -7.44 -9.50 9.86
CA LYS A 69 -6.82 -8.90 11.07
C LYS A 69 -7.78 -7.85 11.65
N GLN A 70 -7.31 -6.62 11.90
CA GLN A 70 -8.11 -5.52 12.46
C GLN A 70 -8.40 -4.43 11.41
N GLY A 71 -8.29 -4.74 10.12
CA GLY A 71 -8.48 -3.78 9.04
C GLY A 71 -7.51 -2.59 9.17
N GLN A 72 -8.03 -1.37 9.09
CA GLN A 72 -7.24 -0.14 9.24
C GLN A 72 -6.57 0.00 10.62
N ALA A 73 -7.13 -0.63 11.66
CA ALA A 73 -6.57 -0.62 13.00
C ALA A 73 -5.49 -1.71 13.20
N THR A 74 -5.09 -2.43 12.14
CA THR A 74 -4.02 -3.43 12.23
C THR A 74 -2.73 -2.75 12.65
N VAL A 75 -2.27 -3.07 13.86
CA VAL A 75 -1.02 -2.57 14.43
C VAL A 75 0.18 -3.05 13.62
N LEU A 76 1.12 -2.15 13.42
CA LEU A 76 2.38 -2.38 12.70
C LEU A 76 3.55 -2.34 13.68
N ASN A 77 4.51 -3.22 13.44
CA ASN A 77 5.79 -3.23 14.13
C ASN A 77 6.88 -2.60 13.27
N GLU A 78 7.99 -2.26 13.91
CA GLU A 78 9.16 -1.78 13.17
C GLU A 78 9.69 -2.86 12.22
N GLY A 79 9.90 -2.49 10.96
CA GLY A 79 10.37 -3.40 9.93
C GLY A 79 9.26 -4.15 9.17
N ASP A 80 7.99 -3.98 9.55
CA ASP A 80 6.87 -4.57 8.81
C ASP A 80 6.81 -4.03 7.37
N GLU A 81 6.43 -4.91 6.45
CA GLU A 81 6.17 -4.59 5.04
C GLU A 81 4.67 -4.53 4.77
N VAL A 82 4.20 -3.36 4.32
CA VAL A 82 2.83 -3.13 3.90
C VAL A 82 2.76 -3.18 2.38
N SER A 83 1.86 -4.00 1.82
CA SER A 83 1.66 -4.08 0.37
C SER A 83 0.26 -3.62 -0.02
N ILE A 84 0.17 -2.68 -0.96
CA ILE A 84 -1.10 -2.20 -1.52
C ILE A 84 -1.30 -2.88 -2.86
N ILE A 85 -2.34 -3.69 -2.99
CA ILE A 85 -2.64 -4.44 -4.20
C ILE A 85 -4.04 -4.06 -4.70
N PRO A 86 -4.16 -3.38 -5.85
CA PRO A 86 -5.45 -3.12 -6.44
C PRO A 86 -6.02 -4.43 -7.00
N ALA A 87 -7.29 -4.71 -6.69
CA ALA A 87 -8.05 -5.81 -7.25
C ALA A 87 -8.46 -5.47 -8.69
N ILE A 88 -7.47 -5.43 -9.58
CA ILE A 88 -7.69 -5.34 -11.02
C ILE A 88 -7.42 -6.74 -11.58
N ALA A 89 -8.41 -7.31 -12.26
CA ALA A 89 -8.22 -8.52 -13.04
C ALA A 89 -7.17 -8.25 -14.14
N GLY A 90 -5.96 -8.79 -13.97
CA GLY A 90 -4.94 -8.92 -15.03
C GLY A 90 -4.46 -7.61 -15.67
N GLY A 91 -3.33 -7.09 -15.20
CA GLY A 91 -2.56 -6.07 -15.91
C GLY A 91 -1.13 -6.55 -16.12
N ALA A 92 -0.89 -7.29 -17.20
CA ALA A 92 0.46 -7.51 -17.69
C ALA A 92 1.01 -6.18 -18.21
N ASP A 93 1.68 -5.41 -17.36
CA ASP A 93 2.61 -4.37 -17.81
C ASP A 93 3.60 -4.04 -16.69
N GLY A 94 4.86 -4.42 -16.89
CA GLY A 94 5.94 -4.11 -15.95
C GLY A 94 7.07 -5.14 -15.91
N GLU A 95 7.75 -5.32 -17.03
CA GLU A 95 9.08 -5.93 -17.18
C GLU A 95 9.22 -7.39 -16.67
N VAL A 96 9.21 -8.33 -17.63
CA VAL A 96 9.78 -9.67 -17.46
C VAL A 96 11.28 -9.51 -17.24
N ARG A 97 11.70 -9.28 -16.00
CA ARG A 97 13.10 -9.52 -15.61
C ARG A 97 13.31 -11.02 -15.64
N ARG A 98 13.85 -11.48 -16.79
CA ARG A 98 14.48 -12.79 -16.94
C ARG A 98 15.37 -13.03 -15.71
N TRP A 99 14.98 -14.00 -14.89
CA TRP A 99 15.92 -14.64 -13.98
C TRP A 99 16.97 -15.34 -14.85
N PRO A 100 18.28 -15.09 -14.69
CA PRO A 100 19.28 -15.86 -15.40
C PRO A 100 19.19 -17.33 -15.00
N ALA A 101 19.43 -18.19 -15.99
CA ALA A 101 19.17 -19.63 -16.03
C ALA A 101 19.68 -20.44 -14.83
#